data_AF-A0A2N2D4A2-F1
#
_entry.id   AF-A0A2N2D4A2-F1
#
_cell.length_a   1.000
_cell.length_b   1.000
_cell.length_c   1.000
_cell.angle_alpha   90.00
_cell.angle_beta   90.00
_cell.angle_gamma   90.00
#
_symmetry.space_group_name_H-M   'P 1'
#
loop_
_entity.id
_entity.type
_entity.pdbx_description
1 polymer ?
#
loop_
_entity_poly.entity_id
_entity_poly.type
_entity_poly.pdbx_seq_one_letter_code
_entity_poly.pdbx_strand_id
1 'polypeptide(L)'
;MKLAYYPGCSLDGSGVEYGLSTRRTAAILGIELEELEDWNCCGATSGHNTNKILSLALPARNLAIAEKTGLDILAPCAACYNRFRTTEHAVRHDQNLKEKIEAIIEMPYSAKQETLSIPDLLANKIGIEKIREKVVSSLTGMKAACYYGCLLVRPVEHTGFDDAEDPQSMDQVVKALGAQAIDWPYKTECCGAALATSRPDVGTKMIYEVLLNARETGAECIVTACPLCMMNLDMRQKAAEKAYNVKFNIPIYYITELIAIACGDAQKTVGIDRHFVEAGQYLVTVKERAAEAKIAAEKAALEAAEKAKAKAAAAKEAKEKAAQTGDAAAQDKTPKSGETSAAPDTKKIDGFVTALTKNPEKMAAKLVADSAQAGVLASIMDEKKIGKLAILMAKDMELAKKAAAAFVQQELKRQGECQD
;
A
#
# COMPACT_ATOMS: atom_id res chain seq x y z
N MET A 1 18.98 -3.25 7.56
CA MET A 1 19.09 -1.99 6.77
C MET A 1 19.46 -0.89 7.77
N LYS A 2 20.27 0.09 7.38
CA LYS A 2 20.66 1.21 8.26
C LYS A 2 20.31 2.53 7.58
N LEU A 3 19.73 3.47 8.33
CA LEU A 3 19.28 4.78 7.83
C LEU A 3 19.72 5.88 8.81
N ALA A 4 20.07 7.04 8.27
CA ALA A 4 20.10 8.26 9.07
C ALA A 4 18.67 8.59 9.52
N TYR A 5 18.50 9.12 10.71
CA TYR A 5 17.20 9.36 11.32
C TYR A 5 17.07 10.80 11.79
N TYR A 6 16.03 11.48 11.28
CA TYR A 6 15.68 12.83 11.68
C TYR A 6 14.31 12.80 12.38
N PRO A 7 14.26 12.78 13.73
CA PRO A 7 12.99 12.81 14.45
C PRO A 7 12.25 14.15 14.25
N GLY A 8 13.02 15.24 14.11
CA GLY A 8 12.48 16.59 14.07
C GLY A 8 11.76 16.99 15.36
N CYS A 9 11.30 18.23 15.43
CA CYS A 9 10.70 18.77 16.66
C CYS A 9 9.38 18.11 17.06
N SER A 10 8.63 17.56 16.09
CA SER A 10 7.31 16.98 16.38
C SER A 10 7.40 15.69 17.18
N LEU A 11 8.35 14.80 16.86
CA LEU A 11 8.43 13.48 17.49
C LEU A 11 8.97 13.51 18.93
N ASP A 12 9.67 14.59 19.31
CA ASP A 12 10.10 14.82 20.69
C ASP A 12 9.12 15.70 21.48
N GLY A 13 8.21 16.39 20.78
CA GLY A 13 7.27 17.33 21.37
C GLY A 13 5.84 16.83 21.29
N SER A 14 5.17 17.14 20.18
CA SER A 14 3.72 17.02 20.07
C SER A 14 3.20 15.71 19.49
N GLY A 15 4.10 14.81 19.07
CA GLY A 15 3.80 13.50 18.50
C GLY A 15 4.76 12.45 19.04
N VAL A 16 4.91 12.40 20.37
CA VAL A 16 5.84 11.50 21.06
C VAL A 16 5.52 10.03 20.75
N GLU A 17 4.24 9.69 20.71
CA GLU A 17 3.73 8.38 20.30
C GLU A 17 4.15 8.01 18.88
N TYR A 18 4.29 8.99 17.97
CA TYR A 18 4.85 8.71 16.65
C TYR A 18 6.33 8.34 16.71
N GLY A 19 7.12 9.06 17.51
CA GLY A 19 8.55 8.74 17.70
C GLY A 19 8.78 7.41 18.41
N LEU A 20 7.93 7.05 19.37
CA LEU A 20 7.94 5.74 20.02
C LEU A 20 7.62 4.63 19.02
N SER A 21 6.48 4.75 18.34
CA SER A 21 6.03 3.75 17.37
C SER A 21 6.98 3.60 16.18
N THR A 22 7.55 4.68 15.64
CA THR A 22 8.56 4.62 14.57
C THR A 22 9.78 3.79 14.97
N ARG A 23 10.35 4.01 16.16
CA ARG A 23 11.51 3.25 16.65
C ARG A 23 11.17 1.77 16.87
N ARG A 24 9.97 1.48 17.38
CA ARG A 24 9.47 0.10 17.53
C ARG A 24 9.30 -0.60 16.19
N THR A 25 8.62 0.05 15.24
CA THR A 25 8.45 -0.47 13.87
C THR A 25 9.81 -0.73 13.22
N ALA A 26 10.76 0.19 13.33
CA ALA A 26 12.11 0.01 12.79
C ALA A 26 12.81 -1.22 13.39
N ALA A 27 12.76 -1.39 14.71
CA ALA A 27 13.34 -2.55 15.38
C ALA A 27 12.71 -3.88 14.91
N ILE A 28 11.38 -3.93 14.79
CA ILE A 28 10.62 -5.11 14.32
C ILE A 28 11.01 -5.48 12.88
N LEU A 29 11.23 -4.48 12.02
CA LEU A 29 11.58 -4.65 10.61
C LEU A 29 13.09 -4.78 10.37
N GLY A 30 13.92 -4.80 11.43
CA GLY A 30 15.37 -4.96 11.32
C GLY A 30 16.07 -3.74 10.70
N ILE A 31 15.58 -2.55 11.02
CA ILE A 31 16.13 -1.26 10.59
C ILE A 31 16.84 -0.61 11.76
N GLU A 32 18.12 -0.31 11.56
CA GLU A 32 18.91 0.52 12.46
C GLU A 32 18.71 1.98 12.09
N LEU A 33 18.24 2.78 13.05
CA LEU A 33 18.06 4.23 12.92
C LEU A 33 19.20 4.93 13.66
N GLU A 34 20.05 5.61 12.90
CA GLU A 34 21.12 6.46 13.44
C GLU A 34 20.64 7.90 13.51
N GLU A 35 20.26 8.37 14.70
CA GLU A 35 19.80 9.74 14.88
C GLU A 35 20.91 10.73 14.55
N LEU A 36 20.58 11.77 13.78
CA LEU A 36 21.53 12.83 13.47
C LEU A 36 21.93 13.58 14.75
N GLU A 37 23.22 13.84 14.92
CA GLU A 37 23.67 14.75 15.98
C GLU A 37 23.49 16.20 15.55
N ASP A 38 23.10 17.07 16.49
CA ASP A 38 23.02 18.52 16.30
C ASP A 38 22.11 18.96 15.13
N TRP A 39 21.00 18.24 14.92
CA TRP A 39 19.98 18.63 13.95
C TRP A 39 19.19 19.86 14.43
N ASN A 40 18.73 20.70 13.50
CA ASN A 40 17.81 21.82 13.75
C ASN A 40 16.42 21.55 13.18
N CYS A 41 15.42 22.33 13.62
CA CYS A 41 14.07 22.27 13.04
C CYS A 41 14.13 22.51 11.50
N CYS A 42 13.35 21.73 10.75
CA CYS A 42 13.28 21.82 9.29
C CYS A 42 12.67 23.13 8.77
N GLY A 43 12.13 23.96 9.65
CA GLY A 43 11.53 25.25 9.31
C GLY A 43 10.15 25.15 8.64
N ALA A 44 9.51 23.97 8.70
CA ALA A 44 8.16 23.78 8.17
C ALA A 44 7.17 24.80 8.76
N THR A 45 6.21 25.23 7.94
CA THR A 45 5.25 26.32 8.23
C THR A 45 5.91 27.70 8.35
N SER A 46 6.64 27.99 9.42
CA SER A 46 7.11 29.34 9.72
C SER A 46 8.20 29.82 8.76
N GLY A 47 9.28 29.04 8.58
CA GLY A 47 10.38 29.42 7.71
C GLY A 47 9.97 29.50 6.24
N HIS A 48 9.14 28.53 5.81
CA HIS A 48 8.55 28.50 4.48
C HIS A 48 7.69 29.73 4.16
N ASN A 49 6.86 30.17 5.10
CA ASN A 49 5.96 31.32 4.89
C ASN A 49 6.69 32.67 4.91
N THR A 50 7.89 32.74 5.50
CA THR A 50 8.59 34.02 5.69
C THR A 50 9.70 34.28 4.67
N ASN A 51 10.50 33.27 4.32
CA ASN A 51 11.68 33.49 3.49
C ASN A 51 12.08 32.23 2.71
N LYS A 52 12.10 32.32 1.38
CA LYS A 52 12.44 31.21 0.48
C LYS A 52 13.81 30.60 0.79
N ILE A 53 14.84 31.43 0.99
CA ILE A 53 16.19 30.95 1.27
C ILE A 53 16.26 30.25 2.63
N LEU A 54 15.63 30.83 3.67
CA LEU A 54 15.56 30.20 4.99
C LEU A 54 14.87 28.83 4.94
N SER A 55 13.81 28.71 4.14
CA SER A 55 13.06 27.45 3.95
C SER A 55 13.85 26.32 3.30
N LEU A 56 15.01 26.65 2.71
CA LEU A 56 15.94 25.71 2.08
C LEU A 56 17.21 25.53 2.93
N ALA A 57 17.72 26.59 3.55
CA ALA A 57 18.93 26.53 4.36
C ALA A 57 18.75 25.68 5.63
N LEU A 58 17.61 25.80 6.33
CA LEU A 58 17.32 25.01 7.53
C LEU A 58 17.34 23.49 7.28
N PRO A 59 16.60 22.95 6.29
CA PRO A 59 16.70 21.53 5.95
C PRO A 59 18.06 21.17 5.33
N ALA A 60 18.68 22.04 4.53
CA ALA A 60 19.99 21.77 3.93
C ALA A 60 21.08 21.53 4.99
N ARG A 61 21.05 22.26 6.11
CA ARG A 61 21.98 22.04 7.23
C ARG A 61 21.89 20.60 7.75
N ASN A 62 20.68 20.11 7.99
CA ASN A 62 20.46 18.73 8.44
C ASN A 62 20.87 17.70 7.38
N LEU A 63 20.56 17.97 6.12
CA LEU A 63 20.91 17.09 5.01
C LEU A 63 22.42 17.04 4.78
N ALA A 64 23.13 18.14 4.97
CA ALA A 64 24.60 18.20 4.92
C ALA A 64 25.25 17.40 6.06
N ILE A 65 24.65 17.42 7.27
CA ILE A 65 25.06 16.55 8.38
C ILE A 65 24.84 15.08 8.02
N ALA A 66 23.65 14.75 7.50
CA ALA A 66 23.30 13.39 7.09
C ALA A 66 24.18 12.85 5.96
N GLU A 67 24.53 13.68 4.97
CA GLU A 67 25.36 13.30 3.82
C GLU A 67 26.76 12.80 4.25
N LYS A 68 27.27 13.24 5.42
CA LYS A 68 28.53 12.73 5.99
C LYS A 68 28.46 11.25 6.38
N THR A 69 27.27 10.74 6.70
CA THR A 69 27.06 9.32 7.04
C THR A 69 27.01 8.43 5.78
N GLY A 70 26.72 9.03 4.61
CA GLY A 70 26.48 8.31 3.37
C GLY A 70 25.16 7.53 3.32
N LEU A 71 24.30 7.65 4.33
CA LEU A 71 23.03 6.93 4.45
C LEU A 71 21.85 7.75 3.92
N ASP A 72 20.86 7.07 3.35
CA ASP A 72 19.54 7.66 3.14
C ASP A 72 18.92 8.05 4.49
N ILE A 73 18.09 9.10 4.47
CA ILE A 73 17.58 9.74 5.67
C ILE A 73 16.08 9.50 5.83
N LEU A 74 15.66 8.95 6.97
CA LEU A 74 14.27 8.83 7.34
C LEU A 74 13.80 10.09 8.07
N ALA A 75 12.79 10.75 7.52
CA ALA A 75 12.09 11.86 8.14
C ALA A 75 10.60 11.50 8.33
N PRO A 76 10.18 11.02 9.52
CA PRO A 76 8.81 10.52 9.70
C PRO A 76 7.73 11.58 9.52
N CYS A 77 7.99 12.81 9.97
CA CYS A 77 7.04 13.90 9.82
C CYS A 77 6.90 14.30 8.34
N ALA A 78 5.69 14.22 7.79
CA ALA A 78 5.37 14.60 6.41
C ALA A 78 5.88 16.00 6.01
N ALA A 79 5.82 16.97 6.94
CA ALA A 79 6.31 18.32 6.67
C ALA A 79 7.84 18.39 6.61
N CYS A 80 8.54 17.65 7.47
CA CYS A 80 9.99 17.53 7.43
C CYS A 80 10.44 16.84 6.14
N TYR A 81 9.83 15.71 5.82
CA TYR A 81 10.03 14.97 4.57
C TYR A 81 9.88 15.88 3.35
N ASN A 82 8.75 16.59 3.25
CA ASN A 82 8.48 17.49 2.15
C ASN A 82 9.56 18.58 2.02
N ARG A 83 9.92 19.24 3.12
CA ARG A 83 10.96 20.29 3.10
C ARG A 83 12.33 19.76 2.71
N PHE A 84 12.67 18.54 3.11
CA PHE A 84 13.93 17.92 2.76
C PHE A 84 13.96 17.60 1.26
N ARG A 85 12.90 16.97 0.73
CA ARG A 85 12.78 16.69 -0.71
C ARG A 85 12.78 17.95 -1.58
N THR A 86 12.10 19.03 -1.14
CA THR A 86 12.17 20.31 -1.85
C THR A 86 13.61 20.84 -1.91
N THR A 87 14.37 20.66 -0.84
CA THR A 87 15.74 21.17 -0.73
C THR A 87 16.73 20.35 -1.55
N GLU A 88 16.61 19.02 -1.48
CA GLU A 88 17.32 18.10 -2.38
C GLU A 88 17.07 18.46 -3.85
N HIS A 89 15.81 18.64 -4.22
CA HIS A 89 15.43 19.02 -5.57
C HIS A 89 16.05 20.37 -5.97
N ALA A 90 15.95 21.39 -5.13
CA ALA A 90 16.53 22.71 -5.39
C ALA A 90 18.06 22.65 -5.60
N VAL A 91 18.77 21.92 -4.74
CA VAL A 91 20.23 21.78 -4.80
C VAL A 91 20.69 20.99 -6.03
N ARG A 92 19.91 20.00 -6.47
CA ARG A 92 20.22 19.20 -7.67
C ARG A 92 20.01 19.99 -8.98
N HIS A 93 19.14 20.99 -9.00
CA HIS A 93 18.73 21.66 -10.24
C HIS A 93 19.18 23.13 -10.37
N ASP A 94 19.54 23.79 -9.27
CA ASP A 94 19.98 25.20 -9.28
C ASP A 94 21.33 25.37 -8.57
N GLN A 95 22.39 25.43 -9.38
CA GLN A 95 23.78 25.58 -8.91
C GLN A 95 24.01 26.90 -8.16
N ASN A 96 23.37 28.00 -8.58
CA ASN A 96 23.51 29.29 -7.89
C ASN A 96 22.82 29.26 -6.51
N LEU A 97 21.68 28.58 -6.42
CA LEU A 97 20.98 28.39 -5.16
C LEU A 97 21.74 27.47 -4.22
N LYS A 98 22.34 26.40 -4.75
CA LYS A 98 23.26 25.53 -4.01
C LYS A 98 24.39 26.33 -3.37
N GLU A 99 25.12 27.13 -4.14
CA GLU A 99 26.24 27.93 -3.63
C GLU A 99 25.82 28.89 -2.52
N LYS A 100 24.64 29.51 -2.67
CA LYS A 100 24.06 30.37 -1.62
C LYS A 100 23.72 29.59 -0.36
N ILE A 101 23.14 28.40 -0.49
CA ILE A 101 22.80 27.53 0.64
C ILE A 101 24.06 27.11 1.37
N GLU A 102 25.08 26.63 0.65
CA GLU A 102 26.36 26.20 1.21
C GLU A 102 27.06 27.35 1.97
N ALA A 103 27.01 28.57 1.44
CA ALA A 103 27.55 29.75 2.12
C ALA A 103 26.80 30.08 3.42
N ILE A 104 25.49 29.84 3.49
CA ILE A 104 24.67 30.12 4.69
C ILE A 104 24.88 29.06 5.77
N ILE A 105 24.93 27.79 5.37
CA ILE A 105 25.07 26.67 6.32
C ILE A 105 26.54 26.37 6.66
N GLU A 106 27.48 27.04 5.99
CA GLU A 106 28.93 26.88 6.14
C GLU A 106 29.39 25.42 5.96
N MET A 107 28.68 24.67 5.11
CA MET A 107 28.94 23.25 4.84
C MET A 107 28.66 22.93 3.37
N PRO A 108 29.45 22.04 2.74
CA PRO A 108 29.14 21.53 1.41
C PRO A 108 27.93 20.60 1.47
N TYR A 109 27.07 20.66 0.45
CA TYR A 109 25.90 19.81 0.34
C TYR A 109 25.56 19.52 -1.13
N SER A 110 25.57 18.25 -1.51
CA SER A 110 25.38 17.85 -2.92
C SER A 110 24.14 16.99 -3.14
N ALA A 111 23.33 16.75 -2.11
CA ALA A 111 22.07 16.01 -2.21
C ALA A 111 22.21 14.61 -2.84
N LYS A 112 23.29 13.89 -2.48
CA LYS A 112 23.58 12.55 -3.04
C LYS A 112 22.65 11.46 -2.53
N GLN A 113 22.19 11.58 -1.30
CA GLN A 113 21.28 10.64 -0.64
C GLN A 113 19.83 11.11 -0.78
N GLU A 114 18.91 10.20 -0.49
CA GLU A 114 17.48 10.41 -0.59
C GLU A 114 16.81 10.45 0.79
N THR A 115 15.93 11.44 0.98
CA THR A 115 15.00 11.45 2.12
C THR A 115 13.83 10.51 1.87
N LEU A 116 13.53 9.67 2.84
CA LEU A 116 12.41 8.73 2.87
C LEU A 116 11.33 9.20 3.84
N SER A 117 10.07 9.05 3.43
CA SER A 117 8.92 9.12 4.33
C SER A 117 8.65 7.73 4.92
N ILE A 118 7.79 7.65 5.95
CA ILE A 118 7.39 6.35 6.50
C ILE A 118 6.64 5.50 5.46
N PRO A 119 5.62 5.99 4.74
CA PRO A 119 4.94 5.17 3.73
C PRO A 119 5.86 4.69 2.61
N ASP A 120 6.77 5.55 2.13
CA ASP A 120 7.76 5.19 1.10
C ASP A 120 8.74 4.11 1.59
N LEU A 121 9.27 4.27 2.81
CA LEU A 121 10.10 3.26 3.46
C LEU A 121 9.38 1.91 3.53
N LEU A 122 8.13 1.90 4.00
CA LEU A 122 7.34 0.69 4.19
C LEU A 122 6.99 0.00 2.87
N ALA A 123 6.44 0.75 1.91
CA ALA A 123 5.93 0.19 0.66
C ALA A 123 7.05 -0.13 -0.34
N ASN A 124 8.01 0.78 -0.53
CA ASN A 124 8.96 0.71 -1.64
C ASN A 124 10.34 0.18 -1.24
N LYS A 125 10.84 0.50 -0.04
CA LYS A 125 12.19 0.07 0.39
C LYS A 125 12.17 -1.25 1.16
N ILE A 126 11.18 -1.47 2.02
CA ILE A 126 11.01 -2.73 2.77
C ILE A 126 10.22 -3.73 1.93
N GLY A 127 9.03 -3.32 1.47
CA GLY A 127 8.09 -4.13 0.72
C GLY A 127 6.99 -4.73 1.61
N ILE A 128 5.77 -4.77 1.05
CA ILE A 128 4.55 -5.19 1.75
C ILE A 128 4.62 -6.63 2.29
N GLU A 129 5.24 -7.56 1.55
CA GLU A 129 5.32 -8.96 1.96
C GLU A 129 6.18 -9.16 3.21
N LYS A 130 7.30 -8.42 3.35
CA LYS A 130 8.10 -8.48 4.58
C LYS A 130 7.34 -7.97 5.80
N ILE A 131 6.45 -7.01 5.61
CA ILE A 131 5.57 -6.54 6.69
C ILE A 131 4.59 -7.64 7.05
N ARG A 132 3.95 -8.27 6.05
CA ARG A 132 3.00 -9.39 6.24
C ARG A 132 3.62 -10.55 7.02
N GLU A 133 4.86 -10.92 6.71
CA GLU A 133 5.60 -11.99 7.39
C GLU A 133 5.84 -11.74 8.90
N LYS A 134 5.83 -10.48 9.34
CA LYS A 134 6.03 -10.10 10.74
C LYS A 134 4.73 -10.04 11.54
N VAL A 135 3.57 -10.11 10.88
CA VAL A 135 2.27 -10.01 11.54
C VAL A 135 2.03 -11.26 12.39
N VAL A 136 1.86 -11.05 13.70
CA VAL A 136 1.54 -12.10 14.67
C VAL A 136 0.07 -12.02 15.10
N SER A 137 -0.47 -10.81 15.17
CA SER A 137 -1.86 -10.52 15.51
C SER A 137 -2.50 -9.70 14.40
N SER A 138 -3.23 -10.37 13.49
CA SER A 138 -3.96 -9.71 12.41
C SER A 138 -4.95 -8.69 12.94
N LEU A 139 -5.09 -7.56 12.24
CA LEU A 139 -6.09 -6.52 12.49
C LEU A 139 -7.41 -6.79 11.74
N THR A 140 -7.72 -8.07 11.51
CA THR A 140 -8.96 -8.51 10.86
C THR A 140 -10.18 -7.95 11.59
N GLY A 141 -11.08 -7.30 10.85
CA GLY A 141 -12.27 -6.65 11.41
C GLY A 141 -12.09 -5.17 11.76
N MET A 142 -10.90 -4.59 11.53
CA MET A 142 -10.70 -3.14 11.52
C MET A 142 -11.09 -2.52 10.18
N LYS A 143 -11.83 -1.40 10.20
CA LYS A 143 -12.14 -0.57 9.02
C LYS A 143 -11.41 0.77 9.10
N ALA A 144 -10.35 0.92 8.33
CA ALA A 144 -9.41 2.02 8.43
C ALA A 144 -9.45 2.92 7.17
N ALA A 145 -9.66 4.22 7.37
CA ALA A 145 -9.46 5.24 6.34
C ALA A 145 -8.00 5.70 6.36
N CYS A 146 -7.23 5.43 5.30
CA CYS A 146 -5.83 5.87 5.20
C CYS A 146 -5.77 7.35 4.80
N TYR A 147 -5.24 8.20 5.69
CA TYR A 147 -5.14 9.64 5.55
C TYR A 147 -3.69 10.10 5.41
N TYR A 148 -3.29 10.29 4.16
CA TYR A 148 -1.96 10.74 3.75
C TYR A 148 -1.76 12.23 4.01
N GLY A 149 -2.85 12.99 3.92
CA GLY A 149 -2.81 14.44 3.98
C GLY A 149 -2.06 15.04 2.78
N CYS A 150 -1.72 16.32 2.90
CA CYS A 150 -1.35 17.12 1.74
C CYS A 150 0.14 17.07 1.33
N LEU A 151 1.06 16.67 2.22
CA LEU A 151 2.51 16.87 2.03
C LEU A 151 3.31 15.61 1.71
N LEU A 152 2.72 14.42 1.84
CA LEU A 152 3.44 13.17 1.61
C LEU A 152 3.64 12.91 0.12
N VAL A 153 2.61 13.09 -0.69
CA VAL A 153 2.62 12.73 -2.13
C VAL A 153 2.66 13.96 -3.04
N ARG A 154 2.65 15.16 -2.47
CA ARG A 154 2.75 16.42 -3.21
C ARG A 154 3.87 17.32 -2.67
N PRO A 155 4.57 18.06 -3.57
CA PRO A 155 4.39 18.07 -5.03
C PRO A 155 5.09 16.90 -5.72
N VAL A 156 4.44 16.35 -6.75
CA VAL A 156 4.84 15.12 -7.45
C VAL A 156 6.29 15.15 -7.93
N GLU A 157 6.76 16.32 -8.39
CA GLU A 157 8.10 16.52 -8.94
C GLU A 157 9.24 16.06 -8.00
N HIS A 158 9.06 16.13 -6.68
CA HIS A 158 10.12 15.73 -5.74
C HIS A 158 9.66 14.82 -4.60
N THR A 159 8.36 14.65 -4.37
CA THR A 159 7.87 13.64 -3.44
C THR A 159 7.37 12.37 -4.11
N GLY A 160 7.08 12.35 -5.41
CA GLY A 160 6.23 11.37 -6.14
C GLY A 160 6.58 9.86 -6.04
N PHE A 161 6.58 9.30 -4.83
CA PHE A 161 6.72 7.87 -4.54
C PHE A 161 5.39 7.10 -4.67
N ASP A 162 4.28 7.83 -4.79
CA ASP A 162 2.90 7.32 -4.88
C ASP A 162 2.03 8.32 -5.68
N ASP A 163 0.78 7.95 -5.96
CA ASP A 163 -0.17 8.80 -6.67
C ASP A 163 -0.56 10.04 -5.84
N ALA A 164 -0.71 11.18 -6.51
CA ALA A 164 -0.95 12.47 -5.86
C ALA A 164 -2.40 12.65 -5.36
N GLU A 165 -3.34 11.91 -5.94
CA GLU A 165 -4.78 12.06 -5.72
C GLU A 165 -5.36 10.80 -5.06
N ASP A 166 -4.95 9.61 -5.48
CA ASP A 166 -5.32 8.33 -4.84
C ASP A 166 -4.10 7.47 -4.47
N PRO A 167 -3.30 7.89 -3.47
CA PRO A 167 -2.20 7.09 -2.98
C PRO A 167 -2.67 5.79 -2.32
N GLN A 168 -1.85 4.74 -2.47
CA GLN A 168 -2.19 3.38 -2.05
C GLN A 168 -1.15 2.75 -1.11
N SER A 169 0.01 3.36 -0.89
CA SER A 169 1.10 2.78 -0.08
C SER A 169 0.67 2.43 1.35
N MET A 170 -0.01 3.32 2.08
CA MET A 170 -0.55 2.98 3.41
C MET A 170 -1.71 1.99 3.33
N ASP A 171 -2.56 2.07 2.31
CA ASP A 171 -3.67 1.13 2.11
C ASP A 171 -3.15 -0.30 1.97
N GLN A 172 -2.07 -0.50 1.21
CA GLN A 172 -1.45 -1.82 1.05
C GLN A 172 -0.81 -2.30 2.35
N VAL A 173 -0.20 -1.41 3.13
CA VAL A 173 0.32 -1.75 4.46
C VAL A 173 -0.82 -2.18 5.37
N VAL A 174 -1.89 -1.38 5.49
CA VAL A 174 -3.07 -1.70 6.31
C VAL A 174 -3.70 -3.05 5.91
N LYS A 175 -3.84 -3.31 4.60
CA LYS A 175 -4.29 -4.60 4.08
C LYS A 175 -3.35 -5.75 4.45
N ALA A 176 -2.04 -5.52 4.46
CA ALA A 176 -1.06 -6.52 4.87
C ALA A 176 -1.11 -6.84 6.37
N LEU A 177 -1.51 -5.88 7.20
CA LEU A 177 -1.82 -6.10 8.61
C LEU A 177 -3.15 -6.85 8.83
N GLY A 178 -3.93 -7.10 7.77
CA GLY A 178 -5.21 -7.81 7.81
C GLY A 178 -6.44 -6.93 8.04
N ALA A 179 -6.26 -5.62 8.15
CA ALA A 179 -7.35 -4.66 8.24
C ALA A 179 -7.97 -4.35 6.87
N GLN A 180 -9.21 -3.85 6.86
CA GLN A 180 -9.86 -3.32 5.68
C GLN A 180 -9.48 -1.85 5.49
N ALA A 181 -8.74 -1.53 4.43
CA ALA A 181 -8.57 -0.14 4.00
C ALA A 181 -9.84 0.32 3.26
N ILE A 182 -10.50 1.34 3.79
CA ILE A 182 -11.72 1.94 3.22
C ILE A 182 -11.31 2.85 2.08
N ASP A 183 -11.97 2.68 0.94
CA ASP A 183 -11.87 3.60 -0.19
C ASP A 183 -12.68 4.87 0.13
N TRP A 184 -12.04 6.03 0.05
CA TRP A 184 -12.62 7.30 0.47
C TRP A 184 -11.94 8.50 -0.20
N PRO A 185 -12.68 9.59 -0.49
CA PRO A 185 -12.15 10.69 -1.30
C PRO A 185 -11.21 11.66 -0.56
N TYR A 186 -11.07 11.56 0.76
CA TYR A 186 -10.32 12.53 1.57
C TYR A 186 -8.86 12.12 1.85
N LYS A 187 -8.32 11.12 1.13
CA LYS A 187 -6.96 10.59 1.34
C LYS A 187 -5.88 11.67 1.41
N THR A 188 -5.92 12.65 0.50
CA THR A 188 -4.88 13.68 0.33
C THR A 188 -5.34 15.09 0.69
N GLU A 189 -6.57 15.22 1.20
CA GLU A 189 -7.14 16.49 1.62
C GLU A 189 -6.34 17.11 2.77
N CYS A 190 -6.33 18.44 2.86
CA CYS A 190 -5.59 19.13 3.91
C CYS A 190 -6.34 19.06 5.25
N CYS A 191 -5.63 18.76 6.35
CA CYS A 191 -6.27 18.70 7.67
C CYS A 191 -6.54 20.10 8.24
N GLY A 192 -5.89 21.14 7.69
CA GLY A 192 -6.04 22.53 8.16
C GLY A 192 -5.13 22.92 9.33
N ALA A 193 -4.13 22.10 9.70
CA ALA A 193 -3.28 22.35 10.87
C ALA A 193 -2.59 23.73 10.86
N ALA A 194 -2.14 24.22 9.70
CA ALA A 194 -1.51 25.53 9.56
C ALA A 194 -2.47 26.71 9.85
N LEU A 195 -3.77 26.49 9.76
CA LEU A 195 -4.82 27.49 10.01
C LEU A 195 -5.38 27.41 11.42
N ALA A 196 -4.99 26.40 12.20
CA ALA A 196 -5.63 26.09 13.48
C ALA A 196 -5.49 27.20 14.55
N THR A 197 -4.56 28.13 14.36
CA THR A 197 -4.35 29.30 15.22
C THR A 197 -4.79 30.61 14.57
N SER A 198 -4.47 30.81 13.28
CA SER A 198 -4.74 32.06 12.57
C SER A 198 -6.18 32.18 12.05
N ARG A 199 -6.79 31.05 11.66
CA ARG A 199 -8.15 30.94 11.12
C ARG A 199 -8.82 29.67 11.67
N PRO A 200 -9.06 29.61 12.99
CA PRO A 200 -9.64 28.43 13.63
C PRO A 200 -11.04 28.10 13.09
N ASP A 201 -11.77 29.09 12.59
CA ASP A 201 -13.06 28.90 11.90
C ASP A 201 -12.90 28.01 10.65
N VAL A 202 -11.88 28.28 9.82
CA VAL A 202 -11.58 27.48 8.63
C VAL A 202 -10.99 26.13 9.02
N GLY A 203 -10.01 26.11 9.92
CA GLY A 203 -9.38 24.86 10.36
C GLY A 203 -10.37 23.88 10.99
N THR A 204 -11.32 24.37 11.79
CA THR A 204 -12.35 23.53 12.43
C THR A 204 -13.30 22.94 11.39
N LYS A 205 -13.68 23.70 10.35
CA LYS A 205 -14.47 23.20 9.24
C LYS A 205 -13.77 22.07 8.49
N MET A 206 -12.47 22.23 8.18
CA MET A 206 -11.70 21.22 7.46
C MET A 206 -11.58 19.90 8.26
N ILE A 207 -11.35 19.98 9.58
CA ILE A 207 -11.37 18.80 10.46
C ILE A 207 -12.73 18.12 10.42
N TYR A 208 -13.82 18.89 10.53
CA TYR A 208 -15.18 18.36 10.48
C TYR A 208 -15.46 17.62 9.17
N GLU A 209 -15.06 18.18 8.02
CA GLU A 209 -15.29 17.57 6.71
C GLU A 209 -14.53 16.23 6.56
N VAL A 210 -13.26 16.16 7.01
CA VAL A 210 -12.47 14.92 7.01
C VAL A 210 -13.14 13.84 7.87
N LEU A 211 -13.53 14.17 9.11
CA LEU A 211 -14.12 13.20 10.05
C LEU A 211 -15.52 12.77 9.61
N LEU A 212 -16.32 13.70 9.07
CA LEU A 212 -17.63 13.41 8.51
C LEU A 212 -17.50 12.42 7.36
N ASN A 213 -16.61 12.70 6.41
CA ASN A 213 -16.42 11.83 5.26
C ASN A 213 -15.96 10.44 5.67
N ALA A 214 -14.98 10.33 6.58
CA ALA A 214 -14.55 9.03 7.11
C ALA A 214 -15.71 8.24 7.74
N ARG A 215 -16.58 8.90 8.51
CA ARG A 215 -17.76 8.25 9.08
C ARG A 215 -18.76 7.81 8.01
N GLU A 216 -19.03 8.66 7.02
CA GLU A 216 -20.01 8.41 5.96
C GLU A 216 -19.58 7.29 5.00
N THR A 217 -18.26 7.10 4.80
CA THR A 217 -17.71 5.95 4.06
C THR A 217 -17.61 4.68 4.90
N GLY A 218 -17.98 4.73 6.18
CA GLY A 218 -18.03 3.59 7.08
C GLY A 218 -16.67 3.22 7.71
N ALA A 219 -15.71 4.14 7.73
CA ALA A 219 -14.49 3.96 8.49
C ALA A 219 -14.77 4.04 9.99
N GLU A 220 -14.14 3.14 10.74
CA GLU A 220 -14.21 3.08 12.20
C GLU A 220 -12.95 3.69 12.85
N CYS A 221 -11.88 3.89 12.07
CA CYS A 221 -10.70 4.65 12.47
C CYS A 221 -10.04 5.35 11.26
N ILE A 222 -9.19 6.33 11.55
CA ILE A 222 -8.33 6.98 10.56
C ILE A 222 -6.87 6.60 10.84
N VAL A 223 -6.08 6.38 9.79
CA VAL A 223 -4.67 6.02 9.89
C VAL A 223 -3.82 7.06 9.16
N THR A 224 -2.83 7.65 9.82
CA THR A 224 -1.99 8.70 9.24
C THR A 224 -0.49 8.45 9.41
N ALA A 225 0.31 9.18 8.66
CA ALA A 225 1.78 9.23 8.79
C ALA A 225 2.26 10.69 8.94
N CYS A 226 1.43 11.57 9.51
CA CYS A 226 1.77 12.97 9.73
C CYS A 226 1.38 13.42 11.14
N PRO A 227 2.34 13.88 11.97
CA PRO A 227 2.05 14.27 13.36
C PRO A 227 1.16 15.51 13.45
N LEU A 228 1.22 16.41 12.46
CA LEU A 228 0.29 17.54 12.40
C LEU A 228 -1.13 17.09 12.07
N CYS A 229 -1.30 16.09 11.21
CA CYS A 229 -2.61 15.52 10.91
C CYS A 229 -3.19 14.80 12.13
N MET A 230 -2.38 13.99 12.82
CA MET A 230 -2.77 13.36 14.08
C MET A 230 -3.26 14.41 15.08
N MET A 231 -2.43 15.40 15.41
CA MET A 231 -2.81 16.45 16.35
C MET A 231 -4.12 17.14 15.94
N ASN A 232 -4.31 17.44 14.66
CA ASN A 232 -5.48 18.18 14.23
C ASN A 232 -6.77 17.33 14.26
N LEU A 233 -6.69 16.05 13.89
CA LEU A 233 -7.85 15.15 13.83
C LEU A 233 -8.18 14.52 15.19
N ASP A 234 -7.19 14.35 16.06
CA ASP A 234 -7.34 13.76 17.39
C ASP A 234 -7.63 14.84 18.46
N MET A 235 -6.64 15.69 18.78
CA MET A 235 -6.76 16.70 19.84
C MET A 235 -7.91 17.69 19.59
N ARG A 236 -8.10 18.13 18.34
CA ARG A 236 -9.11 19.15 18.00
C ARG A 236 -10.45 18.57 17.55
N GLN A 237 -10.61 17.24 17.61
CA GLN A 237 -11.88 16.57 17.29
C GLN A 237 -13.05 17.18 18.08
N LYS A 238 -12.86 17.38 19.39
CA LYS A 238 -13.87 17.97 20.29
C LYS A 238 -14.30 19.38 19.89
N ALA A 239 -13.39 20.17 19.30
CA ALA A 239 -13.72 21.50 18.83
C ALA A 239 -14.64 21.45 17.60
N ALA A 240 -14.36 20.54 16.65
CA ALA A 240 -15.22 20.29 15.50
C ALA A 240 -16.58 19.74 15.91
N GLU A 241 -16.61 18.76 16.82
CA GLU A 241 -17.83 18.19 17.39
C GLU A 241 -18.73 19.27 18.01
N LYS A 242 -18.14 20.18 18.81
CA LYS A 242 -18.88 21.29 19.42
C LYS A 242 -19.39 22.29 18.39
N ALA A 243 -18.60 22.62 17.38
CA ALA A 243 -18.97 23.61 16.37
C ALA A 243 -20.14 23.15 15.49
N TYR A 244 -20.21 21.85 15.19
CA TYR A 244 -21.22 21.27 14.30
C TYR A 244 -22.29 20.43 15.02
N ASN A 245 -22.27 20.42 16.36
CA ASN A 245 -23.19 19.65 17.19
C ASN A 245 -23.29 18.17 16.78
N VAL A 246 -22.12 17.54 16.61
CA VAL A 246 -21.97 16.14 16.19
C VAL A 246 -21.01 15.43 17.13
N LYS A 247 -21.10 14.10 17.23
CA LYS A 247 -20.06 13.28 17.86
C LYS A 247 -19.47 12.33 16.84
N PHE A 248 -18.16 12.30 16.77
CA PHE A 248 -17.39 11.37 15.94
C PHE A 248 -16.82 10.27 16.80
N ASN A 249 -16.06 10.61 17.85
CA ASN A 249 -15.26 9.66 18.64
C ASN A 249 -14.50 8.65 17.76
N ILE A 250 -13.94 9.13 16.64
CA ILE A 250 -13.19 8.30 15.71
C ILE A 250 -11.73 8.29 16.17
N PRO A 251 -11.16 7.14 16.56
CA PRO A 251 -9.77 7.05 16.93
C PRO A 251 -8.87 7.23 15.70
N ILE A 252 -7.77 7.94 15.90
CA ILE A 252 -6.76 8.23 14.87
C ILE A 252 -5.48 7.50 15.27
N TYR A 253 -4.88 6.72 14.36
CA TYR A 253 -3.65 5.99 14.62
C TYR A 253 -2.54 6.43 13.69
N TYR A 254 -1.30 6.35 14.14
CA TYR A 254 -0.18 6.31 13.21
C TYR A 254 -0.07 4.92 12.59
N ILE A 255 0.31 4.87 11.31
CA ILE A 255 0.56 3.58 10.64
C ILE A 255 1.64 2.75 11.36
N THR A 256 2.63 3.40 11.98
CA THR A 256 3.69 2.75 12.77
C THR A 256 3.15 2.09 14.04
N GLU A 257 2.17 2.69 14.71
CA GLU A 257 1.52 2.09 15.89
C GLU A 257 0.82 0.79 15.49
N LEU A 258 0.04 0.82 14.41
CA LEU A 258 -0.68 -0.36 13.92
C LEU A 258 0.26 -1.48 13.50
N ILE A 259 1.36 -1.17 12.81
CA ILE A 259 2.37 -2.18 12.45
C ILE A 259 2.95 -2.82 13.71
N ALA A 260 3.39 -2.02 14.67
CA ALA A 260 4.01 -2.54 15.88
C ALA A 260 3.03 -3.41 16.70
N ILE A 261 1.78 -2.97 16.85
CA ILE A 261 0.73 -3.74 17.54
C ILE A 261 0.43 -5.05 16.82
N ALA A 262 0.28 -5.01 15.48
CA ALA A 262 0.04 -6.22 14.70
C ALA A 262 1.22 -7.21 14.76
N CYS A 263 2.43 -6.73 15.02
CA CYS A 263 3.63 -7.53 15.23
C CYS A 263 3.84 -7.96 16.69
N GLY A 264 2.91 -7.65 17.59
CA GLY A 264 2.88 -8.15 18.97
C GLY A 264 3.31 -7.17 20.06
N ASP A 265 3.61 -5.91 19.73
CA ASP A 265 3.85 -4.90 20.77
C ASP A 265 2.57 -4.54 21.54
N ALA A 266 2.73 -4.21 22.82
CA ALA A 266 1.63 -3.71 23.64
C ALA A 266 1.25 -2.27 23.26
N GLN A 267 -0.04 -1.93 23.39
CA GLN A 267 -0.56 -0.58 23.09
C GLN A 267 0.21 0.54 23.82
N LYS A 268 0.56 0.32 25.09
CA LYS A 268 1.33 1.28 25.89
C LYS A 268 2.75 1.51 25.36
N THR A 269 3.37 0.50 24.76
CA THR A 269 4.73 0.59 24.21
C THR A 269 4.81 1.57 23.04
N VAL A 270 3.72 1.68 22.27
CA VAL A 270 3.65 2.54 21.09
C VAL A 270 2.97 3.89 21.37
N GLY A 271 2.43 4.08 22.58
CA GLY A 271 1.91 5.38 23.04
C GLY A 271 0.42 5.61 22.81
N ILE A 272 -0.40 4.56 22.66
CA ILE A 272 -1.87 4.69 22.49
C ILE A 272 -2.51 5.46 23.67
N ASP A 273 -1.97 5.34 24.87
CA ASP A 273 -2.44 6.04 26.07
C ASP A 273 -2.21 7.57 26.04
N ARG A 274 -1.53 8.08 25.00
CA ARG A 274 -1.26 9.51 24.78
C ARG A 274 -2.26 10.17 23.83
N HIS A 275 -3.13 9.40 23.18
CA HIS A 275 -4.15 9.93 22.28
C HIS A 275 -5.21 10.72 23.07
N PHE A 276 -5.74 11.80 22.48
CA PHE A 276 -6.75 12.65 23.09
C PHE A 276 -8.15 12.05 22.99
N VAL A 277 -8.44 11.34 21.89
CA VAL A 277 -9.61 10.50 21.71
C VAL A 277 -9.25 9.08 22.15
N GLU A 278 -10.16 8.41 22.85
CA GLU A 278 -9.94 7.04 23.33
C GLU A 278 -9.71 6.09 22.13
N ALA A 279 -8.55 5.45 22.12
CA ALA A 279 -8.10 4.61 21.00
C ALA A 279 -7.71 3.17 21.43
N GLY A 280 -7.74 2.85 22.73
CA GLY A 280 -7.40 1.52 23.23
C GLY A 280 -8.53 0.51 23.06
N GLN A 281 -9.77 0.90 23.36
CA GLN A 281 -10.93 0.00 23.37
C GLN A 281 -11.26 -0.54 21.97
N TYR A 282 -11.10 0.29 20.95
CA TYR A 282 -11.32 -0.13 19.57
C TYR A 282 -10.33 -1.23 19.16
N LEU A 283 -9.05 -1.12 19.54
CA LEU A 283 -8.04 -2.15 19.28
C LEU A 283 -8.34 -3.47 20.00
N VAL A 284 -8.90 -3.42 21.22
CA VAL A 284 -9.38 -4.62 21.93
C VAL A 284 -10.52 -5.28 21.16
N THR A 285 -11.49 -4.47 20.72
CA THR A 285 -12.62 -4.94 19.92
C THR A 285 -12.17 -5.58 18.60
N VAL A 286 -11.19 -4.98 17.90
CA VAL A 286 -10.60 -5.55 16.68
C VAL A 286 -9.95 -6.90 16.97
N LYS A 287 -9.24 -7.04 18.09
CA LYS A 287 -8.63 -8.32 18.48
C LYS A 287 -9.66 -9.42 18.71
N GLU A 288 -10.80 -9.09 19.33
CA GLU A 288 -11.93 -10.01 19.52
C GLU A 288 -12.53 -10.40 18.16
N ARG A 289 -12.83 -9.43 17.30
CA ARG A 289 -13.31 -9.66 15.92
C ARG A 289 -12.35 -10.54 15.11
N ALA A 290 -11.05 -10.35 15.25
CA ALA A 290 -10.04 -11.18 14.58
C ALA A 290 -10.04 -12.63 15.08
N ALA A 291 -10.22 -12.85 16.38
CA ALA A 291 -10.34 -14.19 16.96
C ALA A 291 -11.61 -14.91 16.48
N GLU A 292 -12.74 -14.21 16.46
CA GLU A 292 -14.01 -14.73 15.93
C GLU A 292 -13.89 -15.09 14.44
N ALA A 293 -13.28 -14.21 13.63
CA ALA A 293 -13.06 -14.43 12.21
C ALA A 293 -12.16 -15.66 11.96
N LYS A 294 -11.13 -15.87 12.78
CA LYS A 294 -10.26 -17.05 12.70
C LYS A 294 -11.04 -18.34 12.99
N ILE A 295 -11.84 -18.37 14.06
CA ILE A 295 -12.68 -19.53 14.40
C ILE A 295 -13.68 -19.83 13.28
N ALA A 296 -14.31 -18.79 12.73
CA ALA A 296 -15.24 -18.94 11.61
C ALA A 296 -14.55 -19.49 10.34
N ALA A 297 -13.34 -19.02 10.03
CA ALA A 297 -12.56 -19.50 8.89
C ALA A 297 -12.12 -20.97 9.05
N GLU A 298 -11.69 -21.37 10.25
CA GLU A 298 -11.33 -22.76 10.57
C GLU A 298 -12.53 -23.69 10.43
N LYS A 299 -13.70 -23.29 10.95
CA LYS A 299 -14.95 -24.05 10.80
C LYS A 299 -15.35 -24.18 9.32
N ALA A 300 -15.31 -23.07 8.57
CA ALA A 300 -15.64 -23.08 7.14
C ALA A 300 -14.67 -23.96 6.32
N ALA A 301 -13.39 -23.97 6.66
CA ALA A 301 -12.39 -24.83 6.02
C ALA A 301 -12.63 -26.31 6.31
N LEU A 302 -13.01 -26.68 7.54
CA LEU A 302 -13.40 -28.05 7.90
C LEU A 302 -14.64 -28.50 7.13
N GLU A 303 -15.70 -27.69 7.10
CA GLU A 303 -16.92 -27.98 6.34
C GLU A 303 -16.65 -28.11 4.83
N ALA A 304 -15.77 -27.27 4.28
CA ALA A 304 -15.36 -27.35 2.88
C ALA A 304 -14.55 -28.63 2.59
N ALA A 305 -13.66 -29.03 3.50
CA ALA A 305 -12.89 -30.26 3.38
C ALA A 305 -13.78 -31.52 3.49
N GLU A 306 -14.78 -31.51 4.37
CA GLU A 306 -15.78 -32.58 4.48
C GLU A 306 -16.64 -32.69 3.22
N LYS A 307 -17.14 -31.57 2.70
CA LYS A 307 -17.88 -31.54 1.42
C LYS A 307 -17.02 -32.02 0.26
N ALA A 308 -15.74 -31.66 0.22
CA ALA A 308 -14.81 -32.14 -0.81
C ALA A 308 -14.56 -33.65 -0.71
N LYS A 309 -14.40 -34.19 0.50
CA LYS A 309 -14.27 -35.64 0.76
C LYS A 309 -15.54 -36.40 0.37
N ALA A 310 -16.72 -35.90 0.75
CA ALA A 310 -18.01 -36.51 0.38
C ALA A 310 -18.22 -36.53 -1.14
N LYS A 311 -17.86 -35.43 -1.83
CA LYS A 311 -17.94 -35.34 -3.30
C LYS A 311 -16.95 -36.29 -3.98
N ALA A 312 -15.75 -36.45 -3.43
CA ALA A 312 -14.76 -37.41 -3.94
C ALA A 312 -15.19 -38.87 -3.72
N ALA A 313 -15.81 -39.19 -2.58
CA ALA A 313 -16.36 -40.50 -2.29
C ALA A 313 -17.52 -40.85 -3.24
N ALA A 314 -18.47 -39.93 -3.43
CA ALA A 314 -19.59 -40.11 -4.37
C ALA A 314 -19.12 -40.28 -5.83
N ALA A 315 -18.06 -39.55 -6.24
CA ALA A 315 -17.46 -39.71 -7.57
C ALA A 315 -16.75 -41.06 -7.75
N LYS A 316 -16.21 -41.62 -6.67
CA LYS A 316 -15.58 -42.95 -6.66
C LYS A 316 -16.62 -44.07 -6.73
N GLU A 317 -17.70 -43.97 -5.95
CA GLU A 317 -18.84 -44.90 -6.02
C GLU A 317 -19.55 -44.86 -7.39
N ALA A 318 -19.66 -43.68 -8.01
CA ALA A 318 -20.21 -43.56 -9.36
C ALA A 318 -19.32 -44.23 -10.43
N LYS A 319 -17.99 -44.18 -10.28
CA LYS A 319 -17.04 -44.89 -11.14
C LYS A 319 -17.06 -46.41 -10.93
N GLU A 320 -17.20 -46.86 -9.68
CA GLU A 320 -17.30 -48.29 -9.36
C GLU A 320 -18.63 -48.89 -9.85
N LYS A 321 -19.75 -48.14 -9.77
CA LYS A 321 -21.03 -48.55 -10.38
C LYS A 321 -20.98 -48.58 -11.91
N ALA A 322 -20.29 -47.64 -12.55
CA ALA A 322 -20.09 -47.66 -14.00
C ALA A 322 -19.21 -48.83 -14.48
N ALA A 323 -18.29 -49.32 -13.63
CA ALA A 323 -17.47 -50.50 -13.91
C ALA A 323 -18.22 -51.83 -13.74
N GLN A 324 -19.34 -51.87 -12.99
CA GLN A 324 -20.15 -53.07 -12.81
C GLN A 324 -21.28 -53.23 -13.86
N THR A 325 -21.56 -52.21 -14.66
CA THR A 325 -22.57 -52.26 -15.74
C THR A 325 -21.98 -52.47 -17.15
N GLY A 326 -20.67 -52.73 -17.26
CA GLY A 326 -19.98 -52.90 -18.53
C GLY A 326 -19.40 -54.30 -18.70
N ASP A 327 -20.27 -55.30 -18.90
CA ASP A 327 -19.86 -56.62 -19.39
C ASP A 327 -20.64 -56.95 -20.67
N ALA A 328 -20.07 -56.56 -21.82
CA ALA A 328 -20.25 -57.21 -23.11
C ALA A 328 -19.27 -56.63 -24.14
N ALA A 329 -18.56 -57.53 -24.82
CA ALA A 329 -17.62 -57.34 -25.94
C ALA A 329 -16.15 -57.06 -25.58
N ALA A 330 -15.47 -58.16 -25.24
CA ALA A 330 -14.05 -58.35 -25.47
C ALA A 330 -13.76 -58.53 -26.98
N GLN A 331 -12.68 -57.91 -27.46
CA GLN A 331 -11.66 -58.46 -28.36
C GLN A 331 -10.55 -57.40 -28.46
N ASP A 332 -9.41 -57.58 -27.81
CA ASP A 332 -8.30 -58.48 -28.13
C ASP A 332 -7.11 -57.62 -28.59
N LYS A 333 -6.11 -57.47 -27.69
CA LYS A 333 -4.66 -57.50 -27.95
C LYS A 333 -3.87 -56.96 -26.75
N THR A 334 -3.07 -57.84 -26.18
CA THR A 334 -1.99 -57.58 -25.21
C THR A 334 -0.63 -57.83 -25.91
N PRO A 335 0.52 -57.48 -25.33
CA PRO A 335 1.08 -56.13 -25.19
C PRO A 335 2.43 -55.99 -25.91
N LYS A 336 2.88 -54.75 -26.18
CA LYS A 336 4.32 -54.47 -26.29
C LYS A 336 4.69 -53.18 -25.57
N SER A 337 5.56 -53.38 -24.58
CA SER A 337 6.38 -52.41 -23.87
C SER A 337 7.12 -51.45 -24.81
N GLY A 338 7.18 -50.17 -24.45
CA GLY A 338 8.03 -49.18 -25.11
C GLY A 338 7.67 -47.74 -24.74
N GLU A 339 8.38 -47.20 -23.75
CA GLU A 339 8.93 -45.83 -23.69
C GLU A 339 8.14 -44.62 -24.25
N THR A 340 7.83 -43.69 -23.34
CA THR A 340 7.89 -42.22 -23.47
C THR A 340 7.44 -41.52 -24.76
N SER A 341 6.33 -40.77 -24.69
CA SER A 341 6.25 -39.33 -25.01
C SER A 341 4.79 -38.83 -25.02
N ALA A 342 4.51 -37.75 -24.28
CA ALA A 342 3.18 -37.16 -24.18
C ALA A 342 2.89 -36.26 -25.40
N ALA A 343 1.88 -36.63 -26.20
CA ALA A 343 1.27 -35.73 -27.19
C ALA A 343 0.05 -35.01 -26.57
N PRO A 344 -0.20 -33.72 -26.85
CA PRO A 344 -1.32 -32.98 -26.27
C PRO A 344 -2.66 -33.35 -26.93
N ASP A 345 -3.70 -33.51 -26.09
CA ASP A 345 -5.10 -33.78 -26.44
C ASP A 345 -5.64 -32.85 -27.56
N THR A 346 -5.66 -33.31 -28.81
CA THR A 346 -6.12 -32.54 -29.99
C THR A 346 -7.57 -32.06 -29.83
N LYS A 347 -8.44 -32.86 -29.19
CA LYS A 347 -9.83 -32.48 -28.91
C LYS A 347 -9.99 -31.27 -27.98
N LYS A 348 -9.07 -31.07 -27.02
CA LYS A 348 -9.11 -29.90 -26.13
C LYS A 348 -8.70 -28.63 -26.86
N ILE A 349 -7.71 -28.74 -27.75
CA ILE A 349 -7.22 -27.63 -28.57
C ILE A 349 -8.34 -27.15 -29.51
N ASP A 350 -9.02 -28.07 -30.20
CA ASP A 350 -10.14 -27.74 -31.11
C ASP A 350 -11.31 -27.05 -30.38
N GLY A 351 -11.57 -27.45 -29.13
CA GLY A 351 -12.54 -26.80 -28.26
C GLY A 351 -12.17 -25.34 -27.94
N PHE A 352 -10.90 -25.07 -27.64
CA PHE A 352 -10.42 -23.71 -27.39
C PHE A 352 -10.36 -22.87 -28.65
N VAL A 353 -9.97 -23.43 -29.81
CA VAL A 353 -10.04 -22.74 -31.10
C VAL A 353 -11.48 -22.31 -31.39
N THR A 354 -12.44 -23.23 -31.26
CA THR A 354 -13.86 -22.93 -31.48
C THR A 354 -14.38 -21.84 -30.54
N ALA A 355 -13.95 -21.86 -29.27
CA ALA A 355 -14.35 -20.85 -28.29
C ALA A 355 -13.78 -19.46 -28.59
N LEU A 356 -12.50 -19.39 -28.98
CA LEU A 356 -11.80 -18.15 -29.34
C LEU A 356 -12.34 -17.56 -30.66
N THR A 357 -12.74 -18.40 -31.62
CA THR A 357 -13.35 -17.93 -32.88
C THR A 357 -14.81 -17.47 -32.70
N LYS A 358 -15.62 -18.18 -31.90
CA LYS A 358 -17.05 -17.83 -31.73
C LYS A 358 -17.30 -16.70 -30.74
N ASN A 359 -16.45 -16.51 -29.74
CA ASN A 359 -16.63 -15.51 -28.69
C ASN A 359 -15.29 -14.87 -28.27
N PRO A 360 -14.63 -14.11 -29.17
CA PRO A 360 -13.30 -13.55 -28.94
C PRO A 360 -13.24 -12.61 -27.73
N GLU A 361 -14.23 -11.74 -27.55
CA GLU A 361 -14.29 -10.78 -26.43
C GLU A 361 -14.37 -11.46 -25.07
N LYS A 362 -15.24 -12.47 -24.95
CA LYS A 362 -15.42 -13.22 -23.70
C LYS A 362 -14.18 -14.04 -23.34
N MET A 363 -13.44 -14.52 -24.33
CA MET A 363 -12.21 -15.27 -24.13
C MET A 363 -11.03 -14.35 -23.84
N ALA A 364 -10.96 -13.18 -24.49
CA ALA A 364 -9.97 -12.16 -24.20
C ALA A 364 -10.08 -11.64 -22.75
N ALA A 365 -11.30 -11.40 -22.26
CA ALA A 365 -11.55 -10.99 -20.86
C ALA A 365 -11.17 -12.07 -19.82
N LYS A 366 -11.05 -13.35 -20.23
CA LYS A 366 -10.54 -14.42 -19.36
C LYS A 366 -9.02 -14.52 -19.35
N LEU A 367 -8.37 -14.01 -20.39
CA LEU A 367 -6.92 -14.07 -20.57
C LEU A 367 -6.21 -12.80 -20.09
N VAL A 368 -6.91 -11.66 -20.07
CA VAL A 368 -6.39 -10.37 -19.63
C VAL A 368 -7.41 -9.73 -18.68
N ALA A 369 -6.94 -9.36 -17.49
CA ALA A 369 -7.81 -8.82 -16.43
C ALA A 369 -8.25 -7.37 -16.67
N ASP A 370 -7.46 -6.61 -17.42
CA ASP A 370 -7.78 -5.23 -17.79
C ASP A 370 -8.75 -5.18 -18.98
N SER A 371 -9.86 -4.46 -18.82
CA SER A 371 -10.95 -4.43 -19.81
C SER A 371 -10.56 -3.73 -21.11
N ALA A 372 -9.66 -2.75 -21.07
CA ALA A 372 -9.20 -2.04 -22.27
C ALA A 372 -8.22 -2.93 -23.07
N GLN A 373 -7.30 -3.60 -22.36
CA GLN A 373 -6.37 -4.56 -22.94
C GLN A 373 -7.07 -5.82 -23.49
N ALA A 374 -8.15 -6.27 -22.85
CA ALA A 374 -9.00 -7.35 -23.37
C ALA A 374 -9.68 -6.95 -24.68
N GLY A 375 -10.13 -5.69 -24.82
CA GLY A 375 -10.66 -5.16 -26.07
C GLY A 375 -9.61 -5.12 -27.18
N VAL A 376 -8.39 -4.68 -26.86
CA VAL A 376 -7.25 -4.71 -27.80
C VAL A 376 -6.94 -6.15 -28.23
N LEU A 377 -6.87 -7.09 -27.28
CA LEU A 377 -6.62 -8.50 -27.59
C LEU A 377 -7.68 -9.09 -28.52
N ALA A 378 -8.96 -8.81 -28.29
CA ALA A 378 -10.06 -9.28 -29.12
C ALA A 378 -9.97 -8.74 -30.56
N SER A 379 -9.52 -7.49 -30.72
CA SER A 379 -9.38 -6.85 -32.03
C SER A 379 -8.24 -7.43 -32.89
N ILE A 380 -7.25 -8.06 -32.28
CA ILE A 380 -6.06 -8.60 -32.97
C ILE A 380 -6.04 -10.14 -33.11
N MET A 381 -7.14 -10.83 -32.80
CA MET A 381 -7.23 -12.30 -32.84
C MET A 381 -7.36 -12.84 -34.27
N ASP A 382 -6.22 -13.07 -34.93
CA ASP A 382 -6.15 -13.79 -36.21
C ASP A 382 -6.05 -15.32 -36.01
N GLU A 383 -6.25 -16.10 -37.08
CA GLU A 383 -6.21 -17.57 -37.04
C GLU A 383 -4.90 -18.12 -36.43
N LYS A 384 -3.77 -17.44 -36.65
CA LYS A 384 -2.46 -17.84 -36.11
C LYS A 384 -2.37 -17.63 -34.60
N LYS A 385 -2.83 -16.48 -34.10
CA LYS A 385 -2.83 -16.15 -32.67
C LYS A 385 -3.87 -16.99 -31.92
N ILE A 386 -5.02 -17.26 -32.53
CA ILE A 386 -6.04 -18.17 -31.97
C ILE A 386 -5.47 -19.58 -31.81
N GLY A 387 -4.82 -20.13 -32.84
CA GLY A 387 -4.21 -21.46 -32.76
C GLY A 387 -3.13 -21.54 -31.68
N LYS A 388 -2.27 -20.51 -31.59
CA LYS A 388 -1.21 -20.45 -30.58
C LYS A 388 -1.76 -20.32 -29.16
N LEU A 389 -2.79 -19.50 -28.95
CA LEU A 389 -3.46 -19.37 -27.66
C LEU A 389 -4.19 -20.66 -27.27
N ALA A 390 -4.89 -21.31 -28.20
CA ALA A 390 -5.59 -22.56 -27.93
C ALA A 390 -4.64 -23.70 -27.49
N ILE A 391 -3.48 -23.81 -28.13
CA ILE A 391 -2.43 -24.78 -27.75
C ILE A 391 -1.90 -24.47 -26.35
N LEU A 392 -1.67 -23.19 -26.04
CA LEU A 392 -1.19 -22.78 -24.72
C LEU A 392 -2.27 -23.00 -23.65
N MET A 393 -3.53 -22.66 -23.91
CA MET A 393 -4.65 -22.88 -22.98
C MET A 393 -4.88 -24.37 -22.67
N ALA A 394 -4.64 -25.25 -23.65
CA ALA A 394 -4.73 -26.69 -23.46
C ALA A 394 -3.56 -27.27 -22.63
N LYS A 395 -2.41 -26.57 -22.59
CA LYS A 395 -1.21 -26.99 -21.85
C LYS A 395 -1.14 -26.36 -20.45
N ASP A 396 -1.30 -25.05 -20.36
CA ASP A 396 -1.23 -24.25 -19.13
C ASP A 396 -1.89 -22.89 -19.33
N MET A 397 -2.88 -22.59 -18.48
CA MET A 397 -3.64 -21.35 -18.53
C MET A 397 -2.81 -20.10 -18.22
N GLU A 398 -1.78 -20.22 -17.37
CA GLU A 398 -0.90 -19.09 -17.01
C GLU A 398 0.07 -18.74 -18.15
N LEU A 399 0.52 -19.73 -18.91
CA LEU A 399 1.30 -19.48 -20.14
C LEU A 399 0.45 -18.80 -21.21
N ALA A 400 -0.83 -19.15 -21.31
CA ALA A 400 -1.76 -18.49 -22.23
C ALA A 400 -2.00 -17.02 -21.86
N LYS A 401 -2.16 -16.70 -20.57
CA LYS A 401 -2.28 -15.30 -20.09
C LYS A 401 -1.03 -14.47 -20.38
N LYS A 402 0.16 -15.03 -20.14
CA LYS A 402 1.43 -14.35 -20.47
C LYS A 402 1.59 -14.09 -21.96
N ALA A 403 1.24 -15.05 -22.81
CA ALA A 403 1.29 -14.88 -24.27
C ALA A 403 0.25 -13.86 -24.76
N ALA A 404 -0.95 -13.86 -24.17
CA ALA A 404 -2.00 -12.87 -24.46
C ALA A 404 -1.56 -11.44 -24.08
N ALA A 405 -1.00 -11.25 -22.90
CA ALA A 405 -0.45 -9.96 -22.47
C ALA A 405 0.68 -9.47 -23.39
N ALA A 406 1.56 -10.38 -23.85
CA ALA A 406 2.62 -10.04 -24.80
C ALA A 406 2.07 -9.59 -26.16
N PHE A 407 1.01 -10.22 -26.67
CA PHE A 407 0.36 -9.78 -27.92
C PHE A 407 -0.28 -8.40 -27.78
N VAL A 408 -0.91 -8.12 -26.64
CA VAL A 408 -1.49 -6.79 -26.38
C VAL A 408 -0.39 -5.74 -26.28
N GLN A 409 0.69 -5.99 -25.54
CA GLN A 409 1.79 -5.04 -25.42
C GLN A 409 2.50 -4.78 -26.75
N GLN A 410 2.63 -5.80 -27.60
CA GLN A 410 3.20 -5.63 -28.94
C GLN A 410 2.30 -4.75 -29.82
N GLU A 411 0.98 -4.91 -29.74
CA GLU A 411 0.05 -4.07 -30.49
C GLU A 411 -0.01 -2.63 -29.96
N LEU A 412 -0.03 -2.44 -28.64
CA LEU A 412 -0.01 -1.11 -28.03
C LEU A 412 1.27 -0.34 -28.40
N LYS A 413 2.42 -1.02 -28.47
CA LYS A 413 3.66 -0.42 -28.98
C LYS A 413 3.57 -0.05 -30.47
N ARG A 414 2.97 -0.91 -31.29
CA ARG A 414 2.75 -0.64 -32.72
C ARG A 414 1.80 0.55 -32.96
N GLN A 415 0.78 0.71 -32.11
CA GLN A 415 -0.15 1.85 -32.17
C GLN A 415 0.49 3.15 -31.67
N GLY A 416 1.47 3.08 -30.77
CA GLY A 416 2.26 4.23 -30.30
C GLY A 416 3.36 4.69 -31.27
N GLU A 417 3.77 3.88 -32.25
CA GLU A 417 4.74 4.25 -33.30
C GLU A 417 4.09 4.87 -34.56
N CYS A 418 2.76 5.09 -34.56
CA CYS A 418 2.00 5.70 -35.66
C CYS A 418 1.41 7.08 -35.32
N GLN A 419 1.96 7.78 -34.33
CA GLN A 419 1.67 9.19 -34.10
C GLN A 419 2.95 9.99 -34.31
N ASP A 420 2.97 10.74 -35.42
CA ASP A 420 4.01 11.72 -35.79
C ASP A 420 4.30 12.74 -34.68
#